data_AF-A0A8S3DUG9-F1
#
_entry.id   AF-A0A8S3DUG9-F1
#
_cell.length_a   1.000
_cell.length_b   1.000
_cell.length_c   1.000
_cell.angle_alpha   90.00
_cell.angle_beta   90.00
_cell.angle_gamma   90.00
#
_symmetry.space_group_name_H-M   'P 1'
#
loop_
_entity.id
_entity.type
_entity.pdbx_description
1 polymer ?
#
loop_
_entity_poly.entity_id
_entity_poly.type
_entity_poly.pdbx_seq_one_letter_code
_entity_poly.pdbx_strand_id
1 'polypeptide(L)'
;MCGICFCLHTQLIPLSIDYKPLNARGPDFQTQHGPISLTSNLYVTFAVSVLALRGYKQQQQPFIDEDGNILLFNGEIYEGTLQISADDNDGVVLSQHLKQCSTDIDICNLISALEGCFAFIYFQV
;
A
#
# COMPACT_ATOMS: atom_id res chain seq x y z
N MET A 1 13.02 2.65 5.03
CA MET A 1 11.81 3.02 4.25
C MET A 1 11.33 1.77 3.56
N CYS A 2 10.05 1.44 3.56
CA CYS A 2 9.55 0.22 2.93
C CYS A 2 9.84 0.16 1.42
N GLY A 3 9.84 -1.05 0.85
CA GLY A 3 9.80 -1.28 -0.60
C GLY A 3 8.41 -1.74 -1.00
N ILE A 4 7.82 -1.14 -2.04
CA ILE A 4 6.50 -1.49 -2.56
C ILE A 4 6.61 -1.82 -4.05
N CYS A 5 5.85 -2.81 -4.51
CA CYS A 5 5.87 -3.27 -5.89
C CYS A 5 4.52 -3.91 -6.27
N PHE A 6 4.16 -3.81 -7.55
CA PHE A 6 3.14 -4.66 -8.15
C PHE A 6 3.64 -5.18 -9.50
N CYS A 7 3.13 -6.33 -9.92
CA CYS A 7 3.40 -6.92 -11.23
C CYS A 7 2.10 -7.28 -11.92
N LEU A 8 1.98 -6.89 -13.19
CA LEU A 8 0.92 -7.33 -14.08
C LEU A 8 1.39 -8.52 -14.90
N HIS A 9 0.56 -9.55 -15.00
CA HIS A 9 0.88 -10.76 -15.73
C HIS A 9 -0.37 -11.42 -16.32
N THR A 10 -0.19 -12.28 -17.32
CA THR A 10 -1.30 -12.85 -18.11
C THR A 10 -1.66 -14.27 -17.74
N GLN A 11 -0.97 -14.86 -16.76
CA GLN A 11 -1.14 -16.25 -16.35
C GLN A 11 -1.61 -16.31 -14.90
N LEU A 12 -2.59 -17.16 -14.58
CA LEU A 12 -3.04 -17.37 -13.19
C LEU A 12 -2.03 -18.24 -12.41
N ILE A 13 -0.76 -17.87 -12.43
CA ILE A 13 0.29 -18.54 -11.68
C ILE A 13 0.85 -17.51 -10.69
N PRO A 14 0.95 -17.85 -9.40
CA PRO A 14 1.62 -16.99 -8.44
C PRO A 14 3.03 -16.66 -8.91
N LEU A 15 3.28 -15.37 -9.18
CA LEU A 15 4.60 -14.91 -9.54
C LEU A 15 5.45 -14.88 -8.27
N SER A 16 6.59 -15.59 -8.26
CA SER A 16 7.58 -15.42 -7.21
C SER A 16 8.29 -14.08 -7.42
N ILE A 17 7.90 -13.07 -6.64
CA ILE A 17 8.58 -11.77 -6.66
C ILE A 17 10.00 -11.95 -6.09
N ASP A 18 11.01 -11.49 -6.83
CA ASP A 18 12.37 -11.40 -6.29
C ASP A 18 12.45 -10.19 -5.36
N TYR A 19 12.57 -10.45 -4.05
CA TYR A 19 12.70 -9.41 -3.03
C TYR A 19 14.11 -8.84 -2.94
N LYS A 20 15.14 -9.41 -3.58
CA LYS A 20 16.51 -8.86 -3.54
C LYS A 20 16.59 -7.34 -3.77
N PRO A 21 15.92 -6.74 -4.78
CA PRO A 21 15.89 -5.29 -4.95
C PRO A 21 15.16 -4.53 -3.83
N LEU A 22 14.22 -5.17 -3.13
CA LEU A 22 13.43 -4.59 -2.04
C LEU A 22 14.08 -4.78 -0.66
N ASN A 23 14.97 -5.77 -0.49
CA ASN A 23 15.66 -6.08 0.78
C ASN A 23 16.43 -4.88 1.33
N ALA A 24 17.03 -4.06 0.47
CA ALA A 24 17.77 -2.87 0.87
C ALA A 24 16.87 -1.78 1.47
N ARG A 25 15.54 -1.89 1.30
CA ARG A 25 14.56 -0.92 1.79
C ARG A 25 13.99 -1.30 3.16
N GLY A 26 13.58 -2.55 3.33
CA GLY A 26 13.02 -3.01 4.61
C GLY A 26 12.95 -4.53 4.74
N PRO A 27 13.93 -5.17 5.40
CA PRO A 27 13.99 -6.63 5.49
C PRO A 27 13.18 -7.23 6.64
N ASP A 28 12.52 -6.41 7.47
CA ASP A 28 11.90 -6.88 8.72
C ASP A 28 10.68 -7.76 8.48
N PHE A 29 9.93 -7.46 7.41
CA PHE A 29 8.77 -8.25 6.99
C PHE A 29 8.58 -8.17 5.48
N GLN A 30 8.27 -9.30 4.87
CA GLN A 30 8.01 -9.40 3.43
C GLN A 30 6.76 -10.21 3.19
N THR A 31 5.91 -9.72 2.29
CA THR A 31 4.74 -10.48 1.87
C THR A 31 4.34 -10.12 0.45
N GLN A 32 3.57 -11.03 -0.14
CA GLN A 32 2.95 -10.91 -1.44
C GLN A 32 1.44 -11.14 -1.32
N HIS A 33 0.68 -10.47 -2.16
CA HIS A 33 -0.77 -10.62 -2.22
C HIS A 33 -1.24 -10.69 -3.68
N GLY A 34 -2.05 -11.71 -3.99
CA GLY A 34 -2.50 -12.05 -5.34
C GLY A 34 -2.04 -13.45 -5.77
N PRO A 35 -2.24 -13.83 -7.05
CA PRO A 35 -2.75 -12.99 -8.13
C PRO A 35 -4.24 -12.62 -7.99
N ILE A 36 -4.58 -11.35 -8.24
CA ILE A 36 -5.96 -10.84 -8.33
C ILE A 36 -6.33 -10.69 -9.81
N SER A 37 -7.50 -11.18 -10.20
CA SER A 37 -8.00 -11.07 -11.58
C SER A 37 -8.46 -9.64 -11.85
N LEU A 38 -7.83 -8.98 -12.84
CA LEU A 38 -8.29 -7.69 -13.37
C LEU A 38 -9.25 -7.89 -14.55
N THR A 39 -8.96 -8.90 -15.38
CA THR A 39 -9.83 -9.38 -16.47
C THR A 39 -9.69 -10.91 -16.55
N SER A 40 -10.26 -11.54 -17.59
CA SER A 40 -10.11 -12.99 -17.80
C SER A 40 -8.68 -13.46 -18.01
N ASN A 41 -7.78 -12.60 -18.52
CA ASN A 41 -6.41 -12.95 -18.89
C ASN A 41 -5.37 -11.95 -18.36
N LEU A 42 -5.74 -11.13 -17.37
CA LEU A 42 -4.85 -10.15 -16.76
C LEU A 42 -4.99 -10.22 -15.25
N TYR A 43 -3.86 -10.37 -14.59
CA TYR A 43 -3.76 -10.51 -13.15
C TYR A 43 -2.75 -9.53 -12.59
N VAL A 44 -2.93 -9.15 -11.33
CA VAL A 44 -1.98 -8.34 -10.57
C VAL A 44 -1.49 -9.08 -9.33
N THR A 45 -0.22 -8.95 -9.01
CA THR A 45 0.36 -9.42 -7.74
C THR A 45 1.09 -8.27 -7.08
N PHE A 46 0.78 -8.01 -5.82
CA PHE A 46 1.39 -6.97 -5.00
C PHE A 46 2.47 -7.58 -4.11
N ALA A 47 3.53 -6.82 -3.85
CA ALA A 47 4.59 -7.23 -2.94
C ALA A 47 5.11 -6.04 -2.14
N VAL A 48 5.42 -6.29 -0.87
CA VAL A 48 5.94 -5.28 0.05
C VAL A 48 7.06 -5.84 0.91
N SER A 49 8.02 -4.98 1.21
CA SER A 49 9.16 -5.22 2.09
C SER A 49 9.18 -4.10 3.13
N VAL A 50 8.79 -4.40 4.36
CA VAL A 50 8.56 -3.42 5.43
C VAL A 50 9.82 -3.20 6.24
N LEU A 51 10.13 -1.93 6.53
CA LEU A 51 11.07 -1.53 7.57
C LEU A 51 10.27 -0.94 8.73
N ALA A 52 10.28 -1.59 9.87
CA ALA A 52 9.51 -1.17 11.04
C ALA A 52 10.25 -0.04 11.78
N LEU A 53 9.99 1.22 11.38
CA LEU A 53 10.63 2.40 12.00
C LEU A 53 9.78 3.09 13.08
N ARG A 54 8.45 2.91 13.08
CA ARG A 54 7.51 3.54 14.04
C ARG A 54 6.32 2.63 14.37
N GLY A 55 5.77 2.75 15.58
CA GLY A 55 4.60 2.02 16.09
C GLY A 55 4.93 0.78 16.94
N TYR A 56 4.11 0.53 17.98
CA TYR A 56 4.27 -0.64 18.89
C TYR A 56 3.83 -1.97 18.27
N LYS A 57 3.12 -1.93 17.13
CA LYS A 57 2.73 -3.11 16.36
C LYS A 57 3.37 -2.98 14.98
N GLN A 58 4.16 -3.98 14.61
CA GLN A 58 4.64 -4.18 13.25
C GLN A 58 3.42 -4.31 12.32
N GLN A 59 2.96 -3.17 11.78
CA GLN A 59 1.83 -3.15 10.86
C GLN A 59 2.28 -3.82 9.56
N GLN A 60 1.83 -5.05 9.36
CA GLN A 60 2.07 -5.84 8.18
C GLN A 60 1.24 -5.25 7.03
N GLN A 61 1.92 -4.87 5.96
CA GLN A 61 1.30 -4.47 4.70
C GLN A 61 1.19 -5.68 3.76
N PRO A 62 0.35 -5.69 2.72
CA PRO A 62 -0.56 -4.61 2.30
C PRO A 62 -1.70 -4.38 3.30
N PHE A 63 -2.19 -3.15 3.37
CA PHE A 63 -3.44 -2.84 4.07
C PHE A 63 -4.60 -3.23 3.15
N ILE A 64 -5.50 -4.08 3.65
CA ILE A 64 -6.68 -4.54 2.92
C ILE A 64 -7.90 -4.15 3.74
N ASP A 65 -8.80 -3.37 3.16
CA ASP A 65 -10.05 -2.97 3.83
C ASP A 65 -11.17 -4.00 3.66
N GLU A 66 -12.32 -3.76 4.28
CA GLU A 66 -13.47 -4.66 4.23
C GLU A 66 -14.14 -4.76 2.85
N ASP A 67 -13.89 -3.80 1.95
CA ASP A 67 -14.38 -3.84 0.57
C ASP A 67 -13.40 -4.57 -0.37
N GLY A 68 -12.21 -4.91 0.14
CA GLY A 68 -11.14 -5.58 -0.59
C GLY A 68 -10.17 -4.64 -1.28
N ASN A 69 -10.25 -3.33 -1.04
CA ASN A 69 -9.29 -2.37 -1.56
C ASN A 69 -7.93 -2.59 -0.90
N ILE A 70 -6.86 -2.34 -1.66
CA ILE A 70 -5.49 -2.67 -1.27
C ILE A 70 -4.64 -1.41 -1.30
N LEU A 71 -3.96 -1.11 -0.19
CA LEU A 71 -2.95 -0.05 -0.09
C LEU A 71 -1.59 -0.62 0.31
N LEU A 72 -0.56 -0.29 -0.47
CA LEU A 72 0.85 -0.44 -0.10
C LEU A 72 1.43 0.97 0.06
N PHE A 73 2.07 1.25 1.18
CA PHE A 73 2.53 2.58 1.56
C PHE A 73 4.00 2.58 1.98
N ASN A 74 4.79 3.49 1.40
CA ASN A 74 6.16 3.76 1.79
C ASN A 74 6.37 5.26 1.97
N GLY A 75 6.54 5.71 3.21
CA GLY A 75 6.86 7.09 3.51
C GLY A 75 6.26 7.54 4.82
N GLU A 76 6.12 8.86 4.94
CA GLU A 76 5.47 9.54 6.06
C GLU A 76 4.55 10.63 5.52
N ILE A 77 3.38 10.79 6.12
CA ILE A 77 2.45 11.92 5.91
C ILE A 77 2.70 12.92 7.03
N TYR A 78 2.85 14.19 6.68
CA TYR A 78 3.08 15.25 7.65
C TYR A 78 1.79 15.64 8.38
N GLU A 79 1.94 16.04 9.63
CA GLU A 79 0.83 16.54 10.46
C GLU A 79 0.20 17.78 9.82
N GLY A 80 -1.14 17.84 9.80
CA GLY A 80 -1.90 19.02 9.36
C GLY A 80 -2.88 18.75 8.23
N THR A 81 -2.58 17.84 7.31
CA THR A 81 -3.54 17.46 6.27
C THR A 81 -4.58 16.45 6.78
N LEU A 82 -4.10 15.36 7.35
CA LEU A 82 -4.91 14.33 7.98
C LEU A 82 -4.69 14.39 9.48
N GLN A 83 -5.74 14.17 10.26
CA GLN A 83 -5.63 14.02 11.71
C GLN A 83 -5.03 12.64 11.99
N ILE A 84 -3.70 12.57 12.02
CA ILE A 84 -2.92 11.37 12.35
C ILE A 84 -2.43 11.55 13.79
N SER A 85 -2.90 10.72 14.72
CA SER A 85 -2.37 10.72 16.09
C SER A 85 -0.93 10.21 16.11
N ALA A 86 -0.15 10.56 17.14
CA ALA A 86 1.22 10.07 17.32
C ALA A 86 1.29 8.52 17.44
N ASP A 87 0.19 7.88 17.81
CA ASP A 87 0.06 6.42 17.90
C ASP A 87 -0.50 5.77 16.62
N ASP A 88 -0.95 6.57 15.66
CA ASP A 88 -1.53 6.08 14.42
C ASP A 88 -0.45 5.71 13.39
N ASN A 89 -0.82 4.85 12.46
CA ASN A 89 -0.01 4.54 11.29
C ASN A 89 -0.55 5.30 10.08
N ASP A 90 0.27 6.15 9.47
CA ASP A 90 -0.08 6.97 8.30
C ASP A 90 -0.76 6.15 7.19
N GLY A 91 -0.25 4.95 6.91
CA GLY A 91 -0.80 4.06 5.90
C GLY A 91 -2.20 3.54 6.26
N VAL A 92 -2.45 3.22 7.53
CA VAL A 92 -3.79 2.82 8.00
C VAL A 92 -4.77 3.98 7.88
N VAL A 93 -4.39 5.18 8.32
CA VAL A 93 -5.24 6.37 8.23
C VAL A 93 -5.53 6.72 6.78
N LEU A 94 -4.52 6.66 5.90
CA LEU A 94 -4.70 6.88 4.47
C LEU A 94 -5.64 5.84 3.84
N SER A 95 -5.50 4.56 4.19
CA SER A 95 -6.40 3.49 3.71
C SER A 95 -7.85 3.76 4.07
N GLN A 96 -8.11 4.23 5.30
CA GLN A 96 -9.47 4.57 5.75
C GLN A 96 -10.06 5.76 4.98
N HIS A 97 -9.25 6.76 4.63
CA HIS A 97 -9.71 7.91 3.84
C HIS A 97 -9.94 7.53 2.38
N LEU A 98 -9.01 6.78 1.77
CA LEU A 98 -9.15 6.28 0.40
C LEU A 98 -10.40 5.42 0.21
N LYS A 99 -10.76 4.62 1.22
CA LYS A 99 -12.00 3.84 1.25
C LYS A 99 -13.26 4.69 1.10
N GLN A 100 -13.27 5.91 1.63
CA GLN A 100 -14.42 6.81 1.52
C GLN A 100 -14.49 7.52 0.16
N CYS A 101 -13.44 7.47 -0.65
CA CYS A 101 -13.42 8.07 -1.97
C CYS A 101 -14.24 7.22 -2.95
N SER A 102 -15.29 7.82 -3.51
CA SER A 102 -16.20 7.13 -4.45
C SER A 102 -15.88 7.43 -5.91
N THR A 103 -15.02 8.43 -6.16
CA THR A 103 -14.67 8.88 -7.51
C THR A 103 -13.17 9.18 -7.62
N ASP A 104 -12.64 9.15 -8.85
CA ASP A 104 -11.27 9.57 -9.15
C ASP A 104 -10.98 11.00 -8.69
N ILE A 105 -12.01 11.87 -8.69
CA ILE A 105 -11.91 13.25 -8.22
C ILE A 105 -11.71 13.28 -6.71
N ASP A 106 -12.42 12.45 -5.94
CA ASP A 106 -12.24 12.35 -4.49
C ASP A 106 -10.83 11.88 -4.15
N ILE A 107 -10.33 10.88 -4.88
CA ILE A 107 -8.95 10.38 -4.73
C ILE A 107 -7.95 11.49 -5.05
N CYS A 108 -8.11 12.19 -6.17
CA CYS A 108 -7.23 13.31 -6.56
C CYS A 108 -7.24 14.42 -5.50
N ASN A 109 -8.42 14.78 -4.98
CA ASN A 109 -8.57 15.82 -3.96
C ASN A 109 -7.88 15.42 -2.65
N LEU A 110 -8.07 14.17 -2.22
CA LEU A 110 -7.39 13.62 -1.04
C LEU A 110 -5.87 13.70 -1.22
N ILE A 111 -5.33 13.14 -2.31
CA ILE A 111 -3.88 13.11 -2.57
C ILE A 111 -3.30 14.54 -2.67
N SER A 112 -4.02 15.47 -3.31
CA SER A 112 -3.56 16.85 -3.50
C SER A 112 -3.45 17.62 -2.19
N ALA A 113 -4.20 17.22 -1.16
CA ALA A 113 -4.13 17.82 0.15
C ALA A 113 -2.94 17.28 0.97
N LEU A 114 -2.47 16.04 0.69
CA LEU A 114 -1.44 15.37 1.48
C LEU A 114 -0.10 16.08 1.37
N GLU A 115 0.47 16.42 2.52
CA GLU A 115 1.85 16.86 2.63
C GLU A 115 2.69 15.70 3.19
N GLY A 116 3.89 15.48 2.64
CA GLY A 116 4.74 14.40 3.10
C GLY A 116 5.78 13.94 2.08
N CYS A 117 6.50 12.89 2.44
CA CYS A 117 7.45 12.21 1.57
C CYS A 117 7.03 10.75 1.48
N PHE A 118 6.17 10.45 0.51
CA PHE A 118 5.59 9.12 0.36
C PHE A 118 5.47 8.67 -1.09
N ALA A 119 5.40 7.35 -1.23
CA ALA A 119 4.95 6.66 -2.42
C ALA A 119 3.95 5.59 -1.97
N PHE A 120 2.92 5.36 -2.77
CA PHE A 120 1.94 4.32 -2.49
C PHE A 120 1.43 3.65 -3.77
N ILE A 121 0.87 2.46 -3.61
CA ILE A 121 0.09 1.75 -4.62
C ILE A 121 -1.29 1.56 -4.00
N TYR A 122 -2.33 2.10 -4.65
CA TYR A 122 -3.71 1.89 -4.26
C TYR A 122 -4.46 1.14 -5.38
N PHE A 123 -5.14 0.06 -5.01
CA PHE A 123 -5.97 -0.72 -5.89
C PHE A 123 -7.39 -0.78 -5.31
N GLN A 124 -8.34 -0.20 -6.02
CA GLN A 124 -9.75 -0.20 -5.66
C GLN A 124 -10.47 -1.28 -6.48
N VAL A 125 -11.29 -2.09 -5.80
CA VAL A 125 -12.05 -3.21 -6.40
C VAL A 125 -13.28 -2.68 -7.17
#